data_AF-A0A087TQQ8-F1
#
_entry.id   AF-A0A087TQQ8-F1
#
_cell.length_a   1.000
_cell.length_b   1.000
_cell.length_c   1.000
_cell.angle_alpha   90.00
_cell.angle_beta   90.00
_cell.angle_gamma   90.00
#
_symmetry.space_group_name_H-M   'P 1'
#
loop_
_entity.id
_entity.type
_entity.pdbx_description
1 polymer ?
#
loop_
_entity_poly.entity_id
_entity_poly.type
_entity_poly.pdbx_seq_one_letter_code
_entity_poly.pdbx_strand_id
1 'polypeptide(L)'
;MYYYRLLENRSLGASDFFQRQFWSSVKLLQNILMWESIIAEQPLQHMTLASLVNRYLLMGLHTSMMMRDTLDKCKVIVSSYPKSWFKNSRGSTTLSLLKPFSTFLIKFADTYHSQCAKRGIPEDEIKIVIKEIVQLLVTMESLDDAVVIAKKYSVSGFKN
;
A
#
# COMPACT_ATOMS: atom_id res chain seq x y z
N MET A 1 -8.75 -40.37 6.17
CA MET A 1 -8.93 -38.94 5.82
C MET A 1 -8.93 -38.06 7.08
N TYR A 2 -7.76 -37.80 7.67
CA TYR A 2 -7.61 -36.90 8.83
C TYR A 2 -6.57 -35.80 8.54
N TYR A 3 -5.56 -36.14 7.73
CA TYR A 3 -4.48 -35.23 7.34
C TYR A 3 -4.93 -34.05 6.46
N TYR A 4 -5.90 -34.26 5.57
CA TYR A 4 -6.38 -33.21 4.66
C TYR A 4 -7.10 -32.07 5.40
N ARG A 5 -7.94 -32.41 6.40
CA ARG A 5 -8.65 -31.41 7.23
C ARG A 5 -7.72 -30.64 8.16
N LEU A 6 -6.61 -31.24 8.59
CA LEU A 6 -5.58 -30.53 9.36
C LEU A 6 -4.78 -29.56 8.49
N LEU A 7 -4.52 -29.90 7.22
CA LEU A 7 -3.90 -28.99 6.26
C LEU A 7 -4.83 -27.82 5.86
N GLU A 8 -6.14 -28.08 5.72
CA GLU A 8 -7.16 -27.04 5.51
C GLU A 8 -7.31 -26.10 6.72
N ASN A 9 -7.16 -26.61 7.95
CA ASN A 9 -7.16 -25.76 9.16
C ASN A 9 -5.84 -25.00 9.36
N ARG A 10 -4.70 -25.56 8.90
CA ARG A 10 -3.38 -24.92 9.02
C ARG A 10 -3.26 -23.70 8.10
N SER A 11 -3.96 -23.68 6.96
CA SER A 11 -3.99 -22.51 6.06
C SER A 11 -4.75 -21.33 6.69
N LEU A 12 -5.85 -21.58 7.40
CA LEU A 12 -6.57 -20.58 8.19
C LEU A 12 -5.68 -20.04 9.33
N GLY A 13 -5.06 -20.93 10.10
CA GLY A 13 -4.16 -20.52 11.19
C GLY A 13 -2.96 -19.69 10.73
N ALA A 14 -2.37 -20.04 9.58
CA ALA A 14 -1.28 -19.28 8.97
C ALA A 14 -1.74 -17.91 8.45
N SER A 15 -2.92 -17.85 7.82
CA SER A 15 -3.52 -16.59 7.35
C SER A 15 -3.84 -15.65 8.51
N ASP A 16 -4.44 -16.17 9.58
CA ASP A 16 -4.76 -15.41 10.79
C ASP A 16 -3.49 -14.91 11.49
N PHE A 17 -2.44 -15.75 11.55
CA PHE A 17 -1.16 -15.35 12.09
C PHE A 17 -0.55 -14.22 11.26
N PHE A 18 -0.54 -14.35 9.94
CA PHE A 18 -0.08 -13.29 9.04
C PHE A 18 -0.84 -11.99 9.26
N GLN A 19 -2.16 -12.03 9.37
CA GLN A 19 -2.98 -10.84 9.63
C GLN A 19 -2.61 -10.19 10.98
N ARG A 20 -2.47 -10.99 12.05
CA ARG A 20 -2.04 -10.49 13.36
C ARG A 20 -0.67 -9.82 13.31
N GLN A 21 0.29 -10.42 12.60
CA GLN A 21 1.64 -9.86 12.46
C GLN A 21 1.60 -8.56 11.66
N PHE A 22 0.90 -8.55 10.52
CA PHE A 22 0.77 -7.38 9.67
C PHE A 22 0.18 -6.19 10.44
N TRP A 23 -0.95 -6.40 11.12
CA TRP A 23 -1.60 -5.33 11.89
C TRP A 23 -0.79 -4.91 13.11
N SER A 24 -0.01 -5.80 13.72
CA SER A 24 0.94 -5.42 14.78
C SER A 24 2.04 -4.51 14.24
N SER A 25 2.56 -4.80 13.04
CA SER A 25 3.54 -3.92 12.36
C SER A 25 2.93 -2.56 11.98
N VAL A 26 1.66 -2.51 11.54
CA VAL A 26 0.95 -1.24 11.26
C VAL A 26 0.77 -0.42 12.54
N LYS A 27 0.38 -1.04 13.66
CA LYS A 27 0.29 -0.35 14.95
C LYS A 27 1.65 0.18 15.41
N LEU A 28 2.71 -0.59 15.23
CA LEU A 28 4.07 -0.13 15.53
C LEU A 28 4.46 1.07 14.67
N LEU A 29 4.11 1.07 13.38
CA LEU A 29 4.33 2.22 12.49
C LEU A 29 3.66 3.47 13.05
N GLN A 30 2.37 3.38 13.37
CA GLN A 30 1.61 4.49 13.94
C GLN A 30 2.21 4.98 15.26
N ASN A 31 2.64 4.06 16.12
CA ASN A 31 3.27 4.39 17.39
C ASN A 31 4.59 5.15 17.21
N ILE A 32 5.45 4.72 16.28
CA ILE A 32 6.72 5.42 15.99
C ILE A 32 6.41 6.80 15.40
N LEU A 33 5.40 6.92 14.54
CA LEU A 33 5.02 8.19 13.93
C LEU A 33 4.46 9.21 14.92
N MET A 34 3.97 8.79 16.10
CA MET A 34 3.63 9.72 17.19
C MET A 34 4.85 10.49 17.72
N TRP A 35 6.07 10.06 17.41
CA TRP A 35 7.31 10.79 17.74
C TRP A 35 7.66 11.88 16.73
N GLU A 36 6.77 12.17 15.77
CA GLU A 36 6.87 13.36 14.94
C GLU A 36 7.04 14.61 15.82
N SER A 37 7.94 15.51 15.42
CA SER A 37 8.33 16.73 16.17
C SER A 37 9.10 16.49 17.47
N ILE A 38 9.24 15.26 17.96
CA ILE A 38 10.14 14.88 19.06
C ILE A 38 11.50 14.46 18.49
N ILE A 39 11.47 13.61 17.46
CA ILE A 39 12.65 13.13 16.74
C ILE A 39 12.79 13.93 15.45
N ALA A 40 14.04 14.19 15.03
CA ALA A 40 14.32 14.79 13.74
C ALA A 40 13.69 13.97 12.58
N GLU A 41 13.22 14.67 11.56
CA GLU A 41 12.44 14.07 10.47
C GLU A 41 13.20 12.94 9.74
N GLN A 42 14.46 13.17 9.35
CA GLN A 42 15.25 12.18 8.61
C GLN A 42 15.43 10.85 9.38
N PRO A 43 15.91 10.83 10.64
CA PRO A 43 15.97 9.60 11.43
C PRO A 43 14.61 8.91 11.57
N LEU A 44 13.53 9.68 11.78
CA LEU A 44 12.18 9.15 11.91
C LEU A 44 11.70 8.49 10.61
N GLN A 45 11.93 9.13 9.46
CA GLN A 45 11.66 8.58 8.13
C GLN A 45 12.48 7.32 7.85
N HIS A 46 13.78 7.30 8.19
CA HIS A 46 14.60 6.10 8.03
C HIS A 46 14.11 4.94 8.91
N MET A 47 13.79 5.20 10.17
CA MET A 47 13.30 4.17 11.10
C MET A 47 11.96 3.58 10.65
N THR A 48 11.05 4.43 10.16
CA THR A 48 9.71 3.99 9.74
C THR A 48 9.70 3.43 8.33
N LEU A 49 10.16 4.19 7.33
CA LEU A 49 10.03 3.84 5.92
C LEU A 49 11.04 2.76 5.52
N ALA A 50 12.32 2.91 5.87
CA ALA A 50 13.35 1.97 5.45
C ALA A 50 13.28 0.67 6.26
N SER A 51 13.16 0.77 7.59
CA SER A 51 13.28 -0.41 8.46
C SER A 51 11.96 -1.14 8.70
N LEU A 52 10.81 -0.45 8.69
CA LEU A 52 9.51 -1.07 8.96
C LEU A 52 8.66 -1.25 7.69
N VAL A 53 8.40 -0.18 6.95
CA VAL A 53 7.55 -0.24 5.74
C VAL A 53 8.18 -1.11 4.67
N ASN A 54 9.38 -0.77 4.20
CA ASN A 54 9.99 -1.45 3.05
C ASN A 54 10.43 -2.89 3.34
N ARG A 55 10.75 -3.21 4.60
CA ARG A 55 11.22 -4.55 4.98
C ARG A 55 10.12 -5.50 5.43
N TYR A 56 9.12 -5.01 6.17
CA TYR A 56 8.09 -5.88 6.74
C TYR A 56 6.74 -5.69 6.08
N LEU A 57 6.22 -4.46 6.06
CA LEU A 57 4.86 -4.20 5.55
C LEU A 57 4.78 -4.44 4.04
N LEU A 58 5.75 -3.96 3.28
CA LEU A 58 5.79 -4.13 1.83
C LEU A 58 5.91 -5.60 1.43
N MET A 59 6.72 -6.37 2.17
CA MET A 59 6.80 -7.81 1.98
C MET A 59 5.46 -8.49 2.23
N GLY A 60 4.76 -8.12 3.31
CA GLY A 60 3.42 -8.62 3.59
C GLY A 60 2.40 -8.24 2.52
N LEU A 61 2.47 -7.02 1.98
CA LEU A 61 1.63 -6.58 0.87
C LEU A 61 1.89 -7.39 -0.41
N HIS A 62 3.17 -7.72 -0.71
CA HIS A 62 3.49 -8.61 -1.81
C HIS A 62 2.93 -10.02 -1.62
N THR A 63 3.03 -10.58 -0.41
CA THR A 63 2.48 -11.91 -0.08
C THR A 63 0.95 -11.93 -0.17
N SER A 64 0.30 -10.82 0.17
CA SER A 64 -1.16 -10.71 0.17
C SER A 64 -1.72 -10.01 -1.07
N MET A 65 -0.93 -9.81 -2.14
CA MET A 65 -1.28 -8.88 -3.23
C MET A 65 -2.72 -9.04 -3.77
N MET A 66 -3.23 -10.27 -3.87
CA MET A 66 -4.57 -10.58 -4.42
C MET A 66 -5.66 -10.83 -3.36
N MET A 67 -5.37 -10.55 -2.09
CA MET A 67 -6.36 -10.60 -1.03
C MET A 67 -7.29 -9.39 -1.11
N ARG A 68 -8.56 -9.57 -0.71
CA ARG A 68 -9.59 -8.52 -0.79
C ARG A 68 -9.26 -7.29 0.05
N ASP A 69 -8.49 -7.46 1.12
CA ASP A 69 -8.14 -6.41 2.09
C ASP A 69 -6.84 -5.66 1.75
N THR A 70 -6.17 -5.99 0.65
CA THR A 70 -4.86 -5.41 0.30
C THR A 70 -4.92 -3.92 0.07
N LEU A 71 -5.98 -3.44 -0.59
CA LEU A 71 -6.16 -2.00 -0.80
C LEU A 71 -6.41 -1.27 0.53
N ASP A 72 -7.20 -1.85 1.43
CA ASP A 72 -7.48 -1.26 2.74
C ASP A 72 -6.20 -1.18 3.60
N LYS A 73 -5.36 -2.23 3.55
CA LYS A 73 -4.03 -2.20 4.17
C LYS A 73 -3.17 -1.06 3.61
N CYS A 74 -3.18 -0.86 2.29
CA CYS A 74 -2.46 0.25 1.68
C CYS A 74 -3.00 1.61 2.13
N LYS A 75 -4.33 1.77 2.17
CA LYS A 75 -4.98 3.00 2.66
C LYS A 75 -4.54 3.33 4.08
N VAL A 76 -4.56 2.37 5.00
CA VAL A 76 -4.16 2.60 6.39
C VAL A 76 -2.68 2.99 6.50
N ILE A 77 -1.80 2.33 5.76
CA ILE A 77 -0.37 2.65 5.75
C ILE A 77 -0.14 4.08 5.26
N VAL A 78 -0.72 4.44 4.11
CA VAL A 78 -0.57 5.77 3.50
C VAL A 78 -1.17 6.86 4.39
N SER A 79 -2.34 6.61 4.99
CA SER A 79 -2.98 7.56 5.90
C SER A 79 -2.23 7.77 7.22
N SER A 80 -1.29 6.87 7.56
CA SER A 80 -0.51 6.99 8.78
C SER A 80 0.61 8.02 8.65
N TYR A 81 1.06 8.34 7.44
CA TYR A 81 2.21 9.24 7.23
C TYR A 81 1.89 10.69 7.59
N PRO A 82 2.82 11.40 8.26
CA PRO A 82 2.68 12.82 8.48
C PRO A 82 2.58 13.62 7.18
N LYS A 83 1.56 14.48 7.07
CA LYS A 83 1.39 15.37 5.90
C LYS A 83 2.56 16.34 5.74
N SER A 84 3.24 16.67 6.84
CA SER A 84 4.41 17.57 6.88
C SER A 84 5.55 17.08 5.99
N TRP A 85 5.76 15.75 5.89
CA TRP A 85 6.83 15.13 5.11
C TRP A 85 6.71 15.40 3.60
N PHE A 86 5.52 15.79 3.15
CA PHE A 86 5.18 16.03 1.76
C PHE A 86 5.10 17.52 1.41
N LYS A 87 5.10 18.44 2.40
CA LYS A 87 4.93 19.89 2.15
C LYS A 87 6.11 20.55 1.43
N ASN A 88 7.30 19.94 1.50
CA ASN A 88 8.55 20.52 0.98
C ASN A 88 9.15 19.73 -0.19
N SER A 89 8.42 18.78 -0.80
CA SER A 89 8.89 18.06 -1.99
C SER A 89 9.00 19.04 -3.16
N ARG A 90 10.23 19.50 -3.45
CA ARG A 90 10.54 20.38 -4.60
C ARG A 90 10.55 19.59 -5.91
N GLY A 91 9.48 18.83 -6.20
CA GLY A 91 9.36 18.05 -7.43
C GLY A 91 8.13 17.13 -7.43
N SER A 92 7.82 16.57 -8.61
CA SER A 92 6.72 15.63 -8.88
C SER A 92 6.96 14.21 -8.34
N THR A 93 8.00 14.04 -7.51
CA THR A 93 8.49 12.73 -7.07
C THR A 93 8.41 12.59 -5.55
N THR A 94 7.87 11.46 -5.12
CA THR A 94 7.74 11.08 -3.71
C THR A 94 9.11 10.95 -3.01
N LEU A 95 9.09 10.82 -1.68
CA LEU A 95 10.27 10.49 -0.88
C LEU A 95 10.98 9.25 -1.45
N SER A 96 12.32 9.28 -1.53
CA SER A 96 13.10 8.17 -2.09
C SER A 96 12.81 6.83 -1.41
N LEU A 97 12.56 6.87 -0.09
CA LEU A 97 12.20 5.71 0.71
C LEU A 97 10.79 5.16 0.42
N LEU A 98 9.89 5.93 -0.21
CA LEU A 98 8.55 5.49 -0.63
C LEU A 98 8.47 4.98 -2.07
N LYS A 99 9.55 5.11 -2.86
CA LYS A 99 9.60 4.57 -4.24
C LYS A 99 9.25 3.07 -4.33
N PRO A 100 9.72 2.19 -3.42
CA PRO A 100 9.32 0.78 -3.44
C PRO A 100 7.82 0.58 -3.24
N PHE A 101 7.20 1.39 -2.38
CA PHE A 101 5.76 1.34 -2.12
C PHE A 101 4.97 1.85 -3.33
N SER A 102 5.40 2.94 -3.96
CA SER A 102 4.78 3.45 -5.19
C SER A 102 4.88 2.45 -6.34
N THR A 103 6.03 1.79 -6.48
CA THR A 103 6.23 0.69 -7.44
C THR A 103 5.29 -0.50 -7.16
N PHE A 104 5.06 -0.82 -5.89
CA PHE A 104 4.09 -1.83 -5.50
C PHE A 104 2.67 -1.43 -5.91
N LEU A 105 2.23 -0.20 -5.67
CA LEU A 105 0.90 0.28 -6.05
C LEU A 105 0.67 0.21 -7.57
N ILE A 106 1.68 0.57 -8.38
CA ILE A 106 1.64 0.42 -9.84
C ILE A 106 1.43 -1.06 -10.23
N LYS A 107 2.23 -1.97 -9.66
CA LYS A 107 2.10 -3.41 -9.93
C LYS A 107 0.76 -3.97 -9.45
N PHE A 108 0.27 -3.48 -8.32
CA PHE A 108 -1.01 -3.89 -7.77
C PHE A 108 -2.16 -3.44 -8.68
N ALA A 109 -2.15 -2.21 -9.19
CA ALA A 109 -3.13 -1.73 -10.17
C ALA A 109 -3.16 -2.61 -11.43
N ASP A 110 -2.00 -2.92 -12.00
CA ASP A 110 -1.87 -3.76 -13.18
C ASP A 110 -2.39 -5.19 -12.94
N THR A 111 -2.02 -5.76 -11.79
CA THR A 111 -2.43 -7.12 -11.45
C THR A 111 -3.93 -7.17 -11.17
N TYR A 112 -4.47 -6.19 -10.43
CA TYR A 112 -5.89 -6.06 -10.12
C TYR A 112 -6.73 -5.94 -11.39
N HIS A 113 -6.37 -5.02 -12.30
CA HIS A 113 -7.05 -4.86 -13.59
C HIS A 113 -7.05 -6.17 -14.38
N SER A 114 -5.88 -6.80 -14.55
CA SER A 114 -5.76 -8.03 -15.32
C SER A 114 -6.60 -9.20 -14.75
N GLN A 115 -6.72 -9.30 -13.42
CA GLN A 115 -7.51 -10.35 -12.78
C GLN A 115 -9.01 -10.08 -12.85
N CYS A 116 -9.42 -8.83 -12.64
CA CYS A 116 -10.82 -8.44 -12.73
C CYS A 116 -11.34 -8.57 -14.16
N ALA A 117 -10.55 -8.18 -15.17
CA ALA A 117 -10.88 -8.37 -16.58
C ALA A 117 -11.07 -9.85 -16.93
N LYS A 118 -10.20 -10.74 -16.45
CA LYS A 118 -10.34 -12.20 -16.62
C LYS A 118 -11.59 -12.78 -15.96
N ARG A 119 -12.08 -12.13 -14.89
CA ARG A 119 -13.30 -12.53 -14.19
C ARG A 119 -14.57 -11.90 -14.79
N GLY A 120 -14.44 -11.08 -15.83
CA GLY A 120 -15.58 -10.42 -16.48
C GLY A 120 -16.18 -9.28 -15.65
N ILE A 121 -15.41 -8.69 -14.73
CA ILE A 121 -15.87 -7.54 -13.95
C ILE A 121 -15.97 -6.32 -14.90
N PRO A 122 -17.07 -5.54 -14.84
CA PRO A 122 -17.23 -4.35 -15.68
C PRO A 122 -16.08 -3.36 -15.51
N GLU A 123 -15.61 -2.80 -16.61
CA GLU A 123 -14.47 -1.85 -16.62
C GLU A 123 -14.69 -0.64 -15.70
N ASP A 124 -15.93 -0.16 -15.58
CA ASP A 124 -16.27 0.96 -14.70
C ASP A 124 -16.08 0.64 -13.21
N GLU A 125 -16.35 -0.61 -12.80
CA GLU A 125 -16.10 -1.06 -11.43
C GLU A 125 -14.60 -1.17 -11.14
N ILE A 126 -13.83 -1.68 -12.11
CA ILE A 126 -12.36 -1.76 -12.00
C ILE A 126 -11.77 -0.36 -11.85
N LYS A 127 -12.25 0.60 -12.66
CA LYS A 127 -11.79 1.99 -12.63
C LYS A 127 -12.04 2.68 -11.30
N ILE A 128 -13.07 2.31 -10.54
CA ILE A 128 -13.28 2.85 -9.18
C ILE A 128 -12.09 2.50 -8.28
N VAL A 129 -11.66 1.24 -8.30
CA VAL A 129 -10.52 0.78 -7.49
C VAL A 129 -9.20 1.38 -7.98
N ILE A 130 -8.99 1.47 -9.30
CA ILE A 130 -7.80 2.13 -9.86
C ILE A 130 -7.76 3.60 -9.43
N LYS A 131 -8.90 4.31 -9.38
CA LYS A 131 -8.93 5.70 -8.87
C LYS A 131 -8.47 5.81 -7.44
N GLU A 132 -8.84 4.86 -6.58
CA GLU A 132 -8.36 4.84 -5.19
C GLU A 132 -6.84 4.62 -5.12
N ILE A 133 -6.29 3.72 -5.96
CA ILE A 133 -4.83 3.50 -6.03
C ILE A 133 -4.11 4.78 -6.50
N VAL A 134 -4.65 5.49 -7.48
CA VAL A 134 -4.09 6.76 -7.93
C VAL A 134 -4.16 7.80 -6.80
N GLN A 135 -5.26 7.87 -6.04
CA GLN A 135 -5.36 8.78 -4.90
C GLN A 135 -4.30 8.47 -3.82
N LEU A 136 -3.96 7.20 -3.60
CA LEU A 136 -2.86 6.82 -2.70
C LEU A 136 -1.50 7.32 -3.21
N LEU A 137 -1.24 7.23 -4.51
CA LEU A 137 -0.01 7.77 -5.12
C LEU A 137 0.07 9.29 -4.97
N VAL A 138 -1.05 10.00 -5.20
CA VAL A 138 -1.16 11.45 -5.00
C VAL A 138 -0.91 11.83 -3.54
N THR A 139 -1.49 11.09 -2.60
CA THR A 139 -1.33 11.36 -1.15
C THR A 139 0.14 11.24 -0.69
N MET A 140 0.94 10.43 -1.39
CA MET A 140 2.38 10.28 -1.14
C MET A 140 3.24 11.20 -2.02
N GLU A 141 2.67 12.14 -2.76
CA GLU A 141 3.36 13.01 -3.73
C GLU A 141 4.09 12.25 -4.86
N SER A 142 3.66 11.01 -5.18
CA SER A 142 4.14 10.29 -6.37
C SER A 142 3.32 10.66 -7.60
N LEU A 143 3.40 11.94 -7.99
CA LEU A 143 2.55 12.52 -9.03
C LEU A 143 2.85 11.95 -10.41
N ASP A 144 4.12 11.69 -10.74
CA ASP A 144 4.50 11.09 -12.01
C ASP A 144 3.90 9.68 -12.17
N ASP A 145 4.00 8.85 -11.13
CA ASP A 145 3.41 7.50 -11.09
C ASP A 145 1.88 7.56 -11.18
N ALA A 146 1.27 8.50 -10.46
CA ALA A 146 -0.17 8.73 -10.48
C ALA A 146 -0.66 9.07 -11.90
N VAL A 147 0.04 9.97 -12.61
CA VAL A 147 -0.28 10.36 -13.99
C VAL A 147 -0.14 9.19 -14.95
N VAL A 148 0.90 8.37 -14.80
CA VAL A 148 1.12 7.18 -15.65
C VAL A 148 -0.04 6.20 -15.52
N ILE A 149 -0.43 5.83 -14.29
CA ILE A 149 -1.57 4.92 -14.06
C ILE A 149 -2.88 5.55 -14.53
N ALA A 150 -3.07 6.84 -14.25
CA ALA A 150 -4.28 7.55 -14.63
C ALA A 150 -4.53 7.55 -16.14
N LYS A 151 -3.48 7.85 -16.91
CA LYS A 151 -3.50 7.80 -18.37
C LYS A 151 -3.71 6.37 -18.87
N LYS A 152 -2.98 5.40 -18.31
CA LYS A 152 -3.05 3.99 -18.73
C LYS A 152 -4.47 3.43 -18.64
N TYR A 153 -5.20 3.74 -17.57
CA TYR A 153 -6.57 3.23 -17.35
C TYR A 153 -7.67 4.24 -17.65
N SER A 154 -7.34 5.38 -18.27
CA SER A 154 -8.30 6.44 -18.60
C SER A 154 -9.17 6.87 -17.40
N VAL A 155 -8.55 7.01 -16.23
CA VAL A 155 -9.21 7.49 -15.01
C VAL A 155 -8.82 8.94 -14.75
N SER A 156 -9.81 9.81 -14.58
CA SER A 156 -9.64 11.23 -14.27
C SER A 156 -10.28 11.59 -12.93
N GLY A 157 -9.70 12.56 -12.21
CA GLY A 157 -10.35 13.23 -11.07
C GLY A 157 -9.76 12.95 -9.68
N PHE A 158 -8.45 13.04 -9.52
CA PHE A 158 -7.80 12.97 -8.19
C PHE A 158 -7.66 14.39 -7.66
N LYS A 159 -8.21 14.66 -6.47
CA LYS A 159 -8.03 15.95 -5.79
C LYS A 159 -6.84 15.85 -4.85
N ASN A 160 -5.97 16.86 -4.89
CA ASN A 160 -4.97 17.11 -3.85
C ASN A 160 -5.67 17.47 -2.53
#